data_AF-A0A957ULP8-F1
#
_entry.id   AF-A0A957ULP8-F1
#
_cell.length_a   1.000
_cell.length_b   1.000
_cell.length_c   1.000
_cell.angle_alpha   90.00
_cell.angle_beta   90.00
_cell.angle_gamma   90.00
#
_symmetry.space_group_name_H-M   'P 1'
#
loop_
_entity.id
_entity.type
_entity.pdbx_description
1 polymer ?
#
loop_
_entity_poly.entity_id
_entity_poly.type
_entity_poly.pdbx_seq_one_letter_code
_entity_poly.pdbx_strand_id
1 'polypeptide(L)' 'MLSLYNRTTKQENNMTIREGWQGRFYEDFSVGDIYPHRLGRTVTQTDNIWFTLLTVNPNPIHFDAHYA' A
#
# COMPACT_ATOMS: atom_id res chain seq x y z
N MET A 1 1.84 -6.07 25.25
CA MET A 1 1.30 -5.40 24.05
C MET A 1 1.90 -5.98 22.75
N LEU A 2 2.14 -7.30 22.71
CA LEU A 2 2.65 -8.04 21.54
C LEU A 2 1.70 -9.23 21.37
N SER A 3 0.55 -9.02 20.72
CA SER A 3 -0.44 -10.10 20.50
C SER A 3 -1.34 -9.91 19.28
N LEU A 4 -1.08 -8.92 18.41
CA LEU A 4 -2.03 -8.58 17.33
C LEU A 4 -1.52 -8.79 15.90
N TYR A 5 -0.28 -9.26 15.69
CA TYR A 5 0.28 -9.44 14.34
C TYR A 5 0.11 -10.85 13.73
N ASN A 6 -0.54 -11.80 14.43
CA ASN A 6 -0.66 -13.19 13.97
C ASN A 6 -2.07 -13.57 13.46
N ARG A 7 -2.88 -12.61 12.98
CA ARG A 7 -4.20 -12.89 12.40
C ARG A 7 -4.16 -12.66 10.89
N THR A 8 -3.80 -13.69 10.12
CA THR A 8 -4.36 -14.08 8.79
C THR A 8 -3.47 -15.08 8.00
N THR A 9 -2.74 -16.00 8.64
CA THR A 9 -2.17 -17.17 7.94
C THR A 9 -3.07 -18.40 8.09
N LYS A 10 -4.37 -18.24 7.81
CA LYS A 10 -5.24 -19.40 7.59
C LYS A 10 -5.12 -19.77 6.12
N GLN A 11 -4.37 -20.83 5.84
CA GLN A 11 -4.27 -21.47 4.54
C GLN A 11 -5.65 -22.00 4.12
N GLU A 12 -6.21 -21.44 3.06
CA GLU A 12 -7.21 -22.12 2.23
C GLU A 12 -6.87 -21.82 0.75
N ASN A 13 -6.54 -22.89 0.01
CA ASN A 13 -6.21 -22.97 -1.42
C ASN A 13 -4.79 -22.51 -1.81
N ASN A 14 -4.22 -23.17 -2.83
CA ASN A 14 -2.83 -23.09 -3.36
C ASN A 14 -2.35 -21.68 -3.77
N MET A 15 -2.37 -20.70 -2.87
CA MET A 15 -1.86 -19.36 -3.10
C MET A 15 -0.46 -19.29 -2.49
N THR A 16 0.58 -19.36 -3.31
CA THR A 16 1.96 -19.18 -2.87
C THR A 16 2.19 -17.70 -2.53
N ILE A 17 2.13 -17.36 -1.24
CA ILE A 17 2.56 -16.05 -0.76
C ILE A 17 4.05 -15.94 -1.01
N ARG A 18 4.44 -15.03 -1.90
CA ARG A 18 5.85 -14.81 -2.26
C ARG A 18 6.45 -13.77 -1.30
N GLU A 19 7.68 -14.03 -0.88
CA GLU A 19 8.52 -13.05 -0.16
C GLU A 19 8.62 -11.72 -0.94
N GLY A 20 8.93 -10.63 -0.23
CA GLY A 20 8.85 -9.26 -0.76
C GLY A 20 9.75 -8.95 -1.97
N TRP A 21 9.81 -7.67 -2.35
CA TRP A 21 10.54 -7.23 -3.55
C TRP A 21 12.04 -7.56 -3.49
N GLN A 22 12.51 -8.39 -4.43
CA GLN A 22 13.91 -8.82 -4.58
C GLN A 22 14.49 -8.52 -5.98
N GLY A 23 13.89 -7.61 -6.76
CA GLY A 23 14.30 -7.35 -8.14
C GLY A 23 14.10 -8.56 -9.06
N ARG A 24 12.85 -9.00 -9.23
CA ARG A 24 12.47 -10.17 -10.06
C ARG A 24 12.42 -9.81 -11.55
N PHE A 25 12.65 -10.81 -12.40
CA PHE A 25 12.39 -10.72 -13.84
C PHE A 25 11.03 -11.30 -14.19
N TYR A 26 10.59 -11.14 -15.44
CA TYR A 26 9.27 -11.56 -15.89
C TYR A 26 9.04 -13.07 -15.72
N GLU A 27 10.09 -13.89 -15.83
CA GLU A 27 10.00 -15.34 -15.78
C GLU A 27 9.75 -15.89 -14.36
N ASP A 28 9.96 -15.06 -13.32
CA ASP A 28 9.82 -15.45 -11.92
C ASP A 28 8.37 -15.41 -11.41
N PHE A 29 7.44 -14.89 -12.21
CA PHE A 29 6.03 -14.73 -11.85
C PHE A 29 5.21 -15.95 -12.25
N SER A 30 4.42 -16.47 -11.33
CA SER A 30 3.45 -17.54 -11.60
C SER A 30 2.03 -17.10 -11.28
N VAL A 31 1.07 -17.56 -12.10
CA VAL A 31 -0.34 -17.23 -11.93
C VAL A 31 -0.82 -17.73 -10.57
N GLY A 32 -1.43 -16.84 -9.78
CA GLY A 32 -1.88 -17.14 -8.41
C GLY A 32 -0.92 -16.70 -7.31
N ASP A 33 0.26 -16.17 -7.66
CA ASP A 33 1.18 -15.59 -6.68
C ASP A 33 0.59 -14.36 -5.98
N ILE A 34 0.73 -14.31 -4.65
CA ILE A 34 0.39 -13.15 -3.83
C ILE A 34 1.68 -12.45 -3.40
N TYR A 35 1.81 -11.16 -3.73
CA TYR A 35 2.94 -10.33 -3.32
C TYR A 35 2.51 -9.27 -2.31
N PRO A 36 2.69 -9.50 -1.00
CA PRO A 36 2.37 -8.51 0.01
C PRO A 36 3.38 -7.36 -0.04
N HIS A 37 2.88 -6.12 -0.19
CA HIS A 37 3.73 -4.95 -0.10
C HIS A 37 4.16 -4.72 1.36
N ARG A 38 5.47 -4.64 1.60
CA ARG A 38 6.03 -4.57 2.96
C ARG A 38 5.86 -3.21 3.63
N LEU A 39 5.77 -2.14 2.84
CA LEU A 39 5.79 -0.77 3.35
C LEU A 39 4.36 -0.21 3.41
N GLY A 40 3.77 -0.24 4.59
CA GLY A 40 2.62 0.61 4.88
C GLY A 40 3.09 1.97 5.37
N ARG A 41 2.45 3.06 4.93
CA ARG A 41 2.62 4.38 5.56
C ARG A 41 1.27 5.02 5.85
N THR A 42 1.19 5.75 6.96
CA THR A 42 0.02 6.57 7.29
C THR A 42 0.01 7.81 6.42
N VAL A 43 -1.12 8.10 5.77
CA VAL A 43 -1.31 9.34 5.01
C VAL A 43 -1.68 10.45 5.98
N THR A 44 -0.96 11.57 5.88
CA THR A 44 -1.17 12.78 6.68
C THR A 44 -1.71 13.90 5.80
N GLN A 45 -2.17 14.98 6.42
CA GLN A 45 -2.62 16.16 5.68
C GLN A 45 -1.51 16.77 4.81
N THR A 46 -0.26 16.73 5.29
CA THR A 46 0.91 17.20 4.54
C THR A 46 1.06 16.48 3.21
N ASP A 47 0.83 15.16 3.17
CA ASP A 47 0.94 14.37 1.94
C ASP A 47 -0.08 14.80 0.88
N ASN A 48 -1.31 15.06 1.32
CA ASN A 48 -2.40 15.49 0.45
C ASN A 48 -2.12 16.88 -0.14
N ILE A 49 -1.67 17.83 0.69
CA ILE A 49 -1.28 19.17 0.24
C ILE A 49 -0.11 19.09 -0.74
N TRP A 50 0.95 18.36 -0.40
CA TRP A 50 2.14 18.25 -1.25
C TRP A 50 1.83 17.63 -2.61
N PHE A 51 1.09 16.51 -2.63
CA PHE A 51 0.73 15.86 -3.88
C PHE A 51 -0.13 16.77 -4.77
N THR A 52 -1.05 17.50 -4.17
CA THR A 52 -1.92 18.47 -4.84
C THR A 52 -1.11 19.59 -5.49
N LEU A 53 -0.13 20.15 -4.77
CA LEU A 53 0.73 21.21 -5.29
C LEU A 53 1.69 20.72 -6.38
N LEU A 54 2.24 19.51 -6.24
CA LEU A 54 3.14 18.91 -7.23
C LEU A 54 2.43 18.60 -8.54
N THR A 55 1.16 18.19 -8.47
CA THR A 55 0.34 17.86 -9.65
C THR A 55 -0.50 19.02 -10.17
N VAL A 56 -0.48 20.16 -9.46
CA VAL A 56 -1.29 21.35 -9.76
C VAL A 56 -2.78 21.00 -9.84
N ASN A 57 -3.28 20.20 -8.89
CA ASN A 57 -4.71 19.93 -8.76
C ASN A 57 -5.40 21.07 -7.98
N PRO A 58 -6.33 21.84 -8.56
CA PRO A 58 -6.91 23.00 -7.90
C PRO A 58 -8.11 22.68 -6.99
N ASN A 59 -8.49 21.41 -6.81
CA ASN A 59 -9.68 21.06 -6.04
C ASN A 59 -9.49 21.41 -4.54
N PRO A 60 -10.31 22.31 -3.97
CA PRO A 60 -10.13 22.83 -2.61
C PRO A 60 -10.25 21.77 -1.52
N ILE A 61 -10.89 20.63 -1.77
CA ILE A 61 -11.02 19.53 -0.79
C ILE A 61 -9.64 19.03 -0.29
N HIS A 62 -8.57 19.24 -1.06
CA HIS A 62 -7.25 18.74 -0.72
C HIS A 62 -6.41 19.67 0.16
N PHE A 63 -6.79 20.95 0.31
CA PHE A 63 -5.96 21.96 1.00
C PHE A 63 -6.74 23.04 1.75
N ASP A 64 -8.04 23.21 1.51
CA ASP A 64 -8.90 24.12 2.26
C ASP A 64 -9.65 23.35 3.36
N ALA A 65 -9.21 23.53 4.60
CA ALA A 65 -9.78 22.87 5.77
C ALA A 65 -11.16 23.42 6.18
N HIS A 66 -11.56 24.60 5.69
CA HIS A 66 -12.90 25.14 5.95
C HIS A 66 -13.93 24.65 4.93
N TYR A 67 -13.47 24.25 3.74
CA TYR A 67 -14.31 23.69 2.68
C TYR A 67 -14.55 22.17 2.83
N ALA A 68 -13.54 21.43 3.28
CA ALA A 68 -13.56 19.96 3.43
C ALA A 68 -14.40 19.48 4.63
#